data_AF-A0A1Z8ZND9-F1
#
_entry.id   AF-A0A1Z8ZND9-F1
#
_cell.length_a   1.000
_cell.length_b   1.000
_cell.length_c   1.000
_cell.angle_alpha   90.00
_cell.angle_beta   90.00
_cell.angle_gamma   90.00
#
_symmetry.space_group_name_H-M   'P 1'
#
loop_
_entity.id
_entity.type
_entity.pdbx_description
1 polymer ?
#
loop_
_entity_poly.entity_id
_entity_poly.type
_entity_poly.pdbx_seq_one_letter_code
_entity_poly.pdbx_strand_id
1 'polypeptide(L)'
;MIIGRFFGWMFLAITIVMLSGDVVMALGSESYHGLATADLWTFLWGTNPINIIGKVNTQTNELINVILKMPAWAFLGPISIFLLYIFRPKRTIQRTLIIN
;
A
#
# COMPACT_ATOMS: atom_id res chain seq x y z
N MET A 1 -4.52 -8.42 18.73
CA MET A 1 -5.74 -7.94 18.01
C MET A 1 -5.75 -6.43 17.80
N ILE A 2 -5.59 -5.60 18.84
CA ILE A 2 -5.66 -4.13 18.72
C ILE A 2 -4.49 -3.54 17.93
N ILE A 3 -3.26 -4.02 18.15
CA ILE A 3 -2.06 -3.47 17.50
C ILE A 3 -2.10 -3.63 15.96
N GLY A 4 -2.49 -4.80 15.47
CA GLY A 4 -2.62 -5.05 14.02
C GLY A 4 -3.73 -4.21 13.38
N ARG A 5 -4.80 -3.92 14.13
CA ARG A 5 -5.84 -2.98 13.71
C ARG A 5 -5.33 -1.55 13.64
N PHE A 6 -4.54 -1.12 14.64
CA PHE A 6 -3.94 0.22 14.64
C PHE A 6 -3.03 0.43 13.43
N PHE A 7 -2.12 -0.51 13.17
CA PHE A 7 -1.26 -0.47 11.97
C PHE A 7 -2.09 -0.51 10.69
N GLY A 8 -3.09 -1.40 10.60
CA GLY A 8 -3.96 -1.47 9.41
C GLY A 8 -4.68 -0.16 9.11
N TRP A 9 -5.25 0.49 10.12
CA TRP A 9 -5.87 1.81 9.97
C TRP A 9 -4.87 2.91 9.63
N MET A 10 -3.67 2.89 10.22
CA MET A 10 -2.61 3.84 9.91
C MET A 10 -2.17 3.72 8.44
N PHE A 11 -1.89 2.51 7.96
CA PHE A 11 -1.54 2.26 6.56
C PHE A 11 -2.67 2.63 5.60
N LEU A 12 -3.92 2.38 5.98
CA LEU A 12 -5.08 2.76 5.18
C LEU A 12 -5.21 4.29 5.08
N ALA A 13 -5.03 5.02 6.18
CA ALA A 13 -5.04 6.48 6.17
C ALA A 13 -3.95 7.05 5.25
N ILE A 14 -2.72 6.50 5.33
CA ILE A 14 -1.61 6.88 4.44
C ILE A 14 -1.97 6.60 2.97
N THR A 15 -2.58 5.45 2.68
CA THR A 15 -3.02 5.09 1.32
C THR A 15 -4.03 6.10 0.79
N ILE A 16 -5.00 6.54 1.61
CA ILE A 16 -6.01 7.54 1.20
C ILE A 16 -5.34 8.87 0.86
N VAL A 17 -4.43 9.35 1.71
CA VAL A 17 -3.69 10.60 1.45
C VAL A 17 -2.89 10.49 0.15
N MET A 18 -2.25 9.34 -0.05
CA MET A 18 -1.45 9.06 -1.24
C MET A 18 -2.29 9.04 -2.52
N LEU A 19 -3.45 8.37 -2.48
CA LEU A 19 -4.40 8.32 -3.58
C LEU A 19 -4.99 9.71 -3.86
N SER A 20 -5.28 10.49 -2.81
CA SER A 20 -5.73 11.88 -2.98
C SER A 20 -4.67 12.73 -3.68
N GLY A 21 -3.39 12.57 -3.34
CA GLY A 21 -2.29 13.26 -4.02
C GLY A 21 -2.21 12.89 -5.50
N ASP A 22 -2.33 11.60 -5.81
CA ASP A 22 -2.32 11.09 -7.19
C ASP A 22 -3.49 11.65 -8.03
N VAL A 23 -4.69 11.71 -7.44
CA VAL A 23 -5.89 12.29 -8.08
C VAL A 23 -5.73 13.80 -8.32
N VAL A 24 -5.16 14.54 -7.38
CA VAL A 24 -4.91 15.99 -7.56
C VAL A 24 -3.88 16.22 -8.67
N MET A 25 -2.83 15.41 -8.76
CA MET A 25 -1.85 15.48 -9.85
C MET A 25 -2.49 15.11 -11.21
N ALA A 26 -3.41 14.16 -11.23
CA ALA A 26 -4.17 13.79 -12.43
C ALA A 26 -5.08 14.91 -12.94
N LEU A 27 -5.67 15.70 -12.04
CA LEU A 27 -6.55 16.82 -12.39
C LEU A 27 -5.78 18.08 -12.82
N GLY A 28 -4.52 18.23 -12.40
CA GLY A 28 -3.72 19.44 -12.62
C GLY A 28 -2.71 19.39 -13.77
N SER A 29 -2.49 18.23 -14.41
CA SER A 29 -1.41 18.04 -15.38
C SER A 29 -1.93 17.46 -16.71
N GLU A 30 -1.56 18.07 -17.85
CA GLU A 30 -1.78 17.50 -19.18
C GLU A 30 -0.95 16.22 -19.43
N SER A 31 0.07 15.97 -18.62
CA SER A 31 0.94 14.79 -18.67
C SER A 31 0.93 14.08 -17.32
N TYR A 32 -0.09 13.25 -17.10
CA TYR A 32 -0.23 12.45 -15.89
C TYR A 32 1.00 11.55 -15.68
N HIS A 33 1.80 11.89 -14.68
CA HIS A 33 2.80 11.00 -14.10
C HIS A 33 2.34 10.71 -12.67
N GLY A 34 1.67 9.57 -12.49
CA GLY A 34 1.23 9.15 -11.16
C GLY A 34 2.42 8.94 -10.23
N LEU A 35 2.19 9.10 -8.92
CA LEU A 35 3.28 9.02 -7.93
C LEU A 35 3.83 7.58 -7.84
N ALA A 36 4.95 7.35 -8.51
CA ALA A 36 5.58 6.04 -8.55
C ALA A 36 6.16 5.65 -7.19
N THR A 37 6.16 4.35 -6.89
CA THR A 37 6.76 3.82 -5.65
C THR A 37 8.25 4.17 -5.55
N ALA A 38 8.95 4.27 -6.69
CA ALA A 38 10.34 4.71 -6.75
C ALA A 38 10.55 6.16 -6.28
N ASP A 39 9.62 7.06 -6.61
CA ASP A 39 9.71 8.47 -6.23
C ASP A 39 9.49 8.63 -4.73
N LEU A 40 8.52 7.89 -4.18
CA LEU A 40 8.29 7.83 -2.74
C LEU A 40 9.52 7.33 -1.98
N TRP A 41 10.17 6.29 -2.50
CA TRP A 41 11.40 5.76 -1.92
C TRP A 41 12.54 6.78 -2.00
N THR A 42 12.63 7.52 -3.12
CA THR A 42 13.58 8.61 -3.29
C THR A 42 13.31 9.73 -2.28
N PHE A 43 12.06 10.07 -1.99
CA PHE A 43 11.72 11.05 -0.95
C PHE A 43 12.08 10.58 0.46
N LEU A 44 11.87 9.30 0.78
CA LEU A 44 12.13 8.75 2.11
C LEU A 44 13.62 8.53 2.39
N TRP A 45 14.36 8.02 1.40
CA TRP A 45 15.75 7.58 1.57
C TRP A 45 16.77 8.40 0.77
N GLY A 46 16.34 9.41 0.01
CA GLY A 46 17.21 10.23 -0.84
C GLY A 46 17.85 9.48 -2.01
N THR A 47 17.51 8.20 -2.21
CA THR A 47 18.14 7.33 -3.19
C THR A 47 17.09 6.66 -4.05
N ASN A 48 17.26 6.74 -5.37
CA ASN A 48 16.33 6.11 -6.29
C ASN A 48 16.65 4.61 -6.40
N PRO A 49 15.73 3.71 -6.00
CA PRO A 49 15.99 2.27 -5.97
C PRO A 49 16.20 1.68 -7.37
N ILE A 50 15.68 2.32 -8.43
CA ILE A 50 15.88 1.89 -9.82
C ILE A 50 17.37 1.87 -10.19
N ASN A 51 18.14 2.84 -9.68
CA ASN A 51 19.58 2.94 -9.95
C ASN A 51 20.42 1.89 -9.18
N ILE A 52 19.87 1.36 -8.08
CA ILE A 52 20.54 0.37 -7.22
C ILE A 52 20.29 -1.04 -7.77
N ILE A 53 19.06 -1.30 -8.20
CA ILE A 53 18.61 -2.63 -8.64
C ILE A 53 19.23 -3.04 -9.96
N GLY A 54 19.58 -2.10 -10.85
CA GLY A 54 20.30 -2.40 -12.10
C GLY A 54 21.66 -3.11 -11.91
N LYS A 55 22.18 -3.20 -10.68
CA LYS A 55 23.42 -3.90 -10.34
C LYS A 55 23.24 -5.28 -9.67
N VAL A 56 22.02 -5.66 -9.29
CA VAL A 56 21.73 -6.91 -8.56
C VAL A 56 21.10 -7.94 -9.52
N ASN A 57 20.99 -9.21 -9.14
CA ASN A 57 20.66 -10.36 -10.00
C ASN A 57 19.41 -10.18 -10.91
N THR A 58 19.47 -10.65 -12.17
CA THR A 58 18.54 -10.25 -13.26
C THR A 58 17.09 -10.71 -13.10
N GLN A 59 16.81 -11.87 -12.50
CA GLN A 59 15.44 -12.40 -12.39
C GLN A 59 14.58 -11.69 -11.33
N THR A 60 15.15 -11.32 -10.18
CA THR A 60 14.44 -10.57 -9.15
C THR A 60 14.21 -9.12 -9.55
N ASN A 61 15.06 -8.59 -10.43
CA ASN A 61 15.01 -7.20 -10.85
C ASN A 61 13.77 -6.87 -11.67
N GLU A 62 13.32 -7.76 -12.54
CA GLU A 62 12.12 -7.55 -13.37
C GLU A 62 10.88 -7.29 -12.50
N LEU A 63 10.65 -8.14 -11.50
CA LEU A 63 9.51 -8.01 -10.58
C LEU A 63 9.61 -6.72 -9.75
N ILE A 64 10.78 -6.42 -9.20
CA ILE A 64 10.96 -5.21 -8.38
C ILE A 64 10.81 -3.95 -9.24
N ASN A 65 11.28 -3.97 -10.50
CA ASN A 65 11.17 -2.84 -11.41
C ASN A 65 9.70 -2.59 -11.82
N VAL A 66 8.89 -3.65 -11.97
CA VAL A 66 7.44 -3.52 -12.16
C VAL A 66 6.79 -2.90 -10.92
N ILE A 67 7.14 -3.36 -9.72
CA ILE A 67 6.62 -2.84 -8.45
C ILE A 67 6.98 -1.36 -8.28
N LEU A 68 8.21 -0.97 -8.62
CA LEU A 68 8.70 0.40 -8.47
C LEU A 68 8.03 1.39 -9.42
N LYS A 69 7.63 0.93 -10.62
CA LYS A 69 6.88 1.72 -11.60
C LYS A 69 5.40 1.80 -11.30
N MET A 70 4.87 0.92 -10.45
CA MET A 70 3.48 0.99 -10.05
C MET A 70 3.24 2.18 -9.11
N PRO A 71 2.04 2.79 -9.16
CA PRO A 71 1.67 3.84 -8.24
C PRO A 71 1.67 3.29 -6.82
N ALA A 72 2.24 4.04 -5.90
CA ALA A 72 2.53 3.55 -4.55
C ALA A 72 1.28 3.11 -3.76
N TRP A 73 0.12 3.71 -4.04
CA TRP A 73 -1.15 3.31 -3.40
C TRP A 73 -1.63 1.93 -3.84
N ALA A 74 -1.25 1.46 -5.04
CA ALA A 74 -1.70 0.16 -5.57
C ALA A 74 -1.13 -1.02 -4.78
N PHE A 75 0.03 -0.86 -4.14
CA PHE A 75 0.58 -1.88 -3.22
C PHE A 75 0.12 -1.69 -1.78
N LEU A 76 0.15 -0.46 -1.28
CA LEU A 76 -0.18 -0.17 0.12
C LEU A 76 -1.67 -0.43 0.45
N GLY A 77 -2.56 -0.13 -0.50
CA GLY A 77 -4.00 -0.30 -0.33
C GLY A 77 -4.40 -1.75 -0.05
N PRO A 78 -4.11 -2.71 -0.95
CA PRO A 78 -4.41 -4.12 -0.74
C PRO A 78 -3.77 -4.67 0.54
N ILE A 79 -2.52 -4.28 0.85
CA ILE A 79 -1.82 -4.69 2.07
C ILE A 79 -2.56 -4.21 3.33
N SER A 80 -2.99 -2.95 3.35
CA SER A 80 -3.72 -2.40 4.50
C SER A 80 -5.07 -3.11 4.73
N ILE A 81 -5.81 -3.40 3.64
CA ILE A 81 -7.08 -4.12 3.68
C ILE A 81 -6.87 -5.56 4.13
N PHE A 82 -5.84 -6.23 3.61
CA PHE A 82 -5.50 -7.60 3.98
C PHE A 82 -5.13 -7.71 5.46
N LEU A 83 -4.36 -6.76 5.97
CA LEU A 83 -4.01 -6.67 7.38
C LEU A 83 -5.26 -6.50 8.26
N LEU A 84 -6.17 -5.59 7.88
CA LEU A 84 -7.44 -5.40 8.58
C LEU A 84 -8.34 -6.63 8.52
N TYR A 85 -8.31 -7.36 7.40
CA TYR A 85 -9.08 -8.59 7.21
C TYR A 85 -8.58 -9.72 8.11
N ILE A 86 -7.26 -9.95 8.18
CA ILE A 86 -6.65 -10.96 9.06
C ILE A 86 -6.92 -10.65 10.53
N PHE A 87 -6.75 -9.39 10.93
CA PHE A 87 -6.96 -8.97 12.32
C PHE A 87 -8.43 -8.67 12.64
N ARG A 88 -9.36 -9.02 11.76
CA ARG A 88 -10.79 -8.87 12.02
C ARG A 88 -11.18 -9.82 13.16
N PRO A 89 -11.74 -9.30 14.28
CA PRO A 89 -12.21 -10.17 15.34
C PRO A 89 -13.33 -11.06 14.79
N LYS A 90 -13.12 -12.38 14.79
CA LYS A 90 -14.18 -13.34 14.50
C LYS A 90 -15.30 -13.10 15.51
N ARG A 91 -16.48 -12.68 15.02
CA ARG A 91 -17.68 -12.64 15.85
C ARG A 91 -18.02 -14.09 16.19
N THR A 92 -17.68 -14.51 17.40
CA THR A 92 -18.29 -15.69 17.99
C THR A 92 -19.77 -15.38 18.14
N ILE A 93 -20.57 -15.79 17.15
CA ILE A 93 -22.02 -15.77 17.22
C ILE A 93 -22.37 -16.78 18.32
N GLN A 94 -22.41 -16.31 19.56
CA GLN A 94 -23.05 -17.04 20.64
C GLN A 94 -24.55 -16.99 20.34
N ARG A 95 -25.01 -17.96 19.54
CA ARG A 95 -26.41 -18.36 19.47
C ARG A 95 -26.77 -18.86 20.86
N THR A 96 -27.28 -17.97 21.71
CA THR A 96 -28.03 -18.36 22.89
C THR A 96 -29.28 -19.08 22.38
N LEU A 97 -29.25 -20.41 22.43
CA LEU A 97 -30.43 -21.27 22.32
C LEU A 97 -31.37 -20.88 23.47
N ILE A 98 -32.38 -20.07 23.17
CA ILE A 98 -33.52 -19.89 24.05
C ILE A 98 -34.45 -21.07 23.76
N ILE A 99 -34.40 -22.07 24.62
CA ILE A 99 -35.44 -23.09 24.75
C ILE A 99 -36.56 -22.45 25.56
N ASN A 100 -37.73 -22.28 24.96
CA ASN A 100 -39.00 -22.16 25.68
C ASN A 100 -40.13 -22.73 24.81
#